data_AF-A0A484NL82-F1
#
_entry.id   AF-A0A484NL82-F1
#
_cell.length_a   1.000
_cell.length_b   1.000
_cell.length_c   1.000
_cell.angle_alpha   90.00
_cell.angle_beta   90.00
_cell.angle_gamma   90.00
#
_symmetry.space_group_name_H-M   'P 1'
#
loop_
_entity.id
_entity.type
_entity.pdbx_description
1 polymer ?
#
loop_
_entity_poly.entity_id
_entity_poly.type
_entity_poly.pdbx_seq_one_letter_code
_entity_poly.pdbx_strand_id
1 'polypeptide(L)'
;MYYSKVSHLRVLLLLLIALAAAAAYHLAAGEIRHSEISMDNSFFTPLDDFMFTQTGRLELNITGLSFLPPANLSKVGFVIQRHGGFLISVDDFNSTVCPLEADNLQKVLTFDQLPNLNTSQLNFVYSDTKPGFCTLLFVNCPQQMNVSMRVRSSMYNLEEDDKRNYLTCTTLPLVYYLFSLVYLVLVAVWVRVLSVHRAYASGVHYFMLAVVLLSALNMFCQGQDEWRIMRTGSGDAWELWFYTFSLLKGLSFYTLVLLIASGWKFLKPYLLKREKIVLIAVMGLQCAGNAALVLAHKRVGSYDFDILWEALVGTFNLISALAALLSIKWSINFLLAPHPHRRDSFVLKNLKFFRDYMSFSADFLLTGRSGAVLLEILLPRDKLWIAVAGVEGLSVGFYVYTARSFIP
;
A
#
# COMPACT_ATOMS: atom_id res chain seq x y z
N MET A 1 37.48 -18.28 -12.57
CA MET A 1 37.15 -17.46 -11.38
C MET A 1 36.04 -16.41 -11.59
N TYR A 2 35.46 -16.25 -12.79
CA TYR A 2 34.45 -15.21 -13.09
C TYR A 2 32.99 -15.70 -12.99
N TYR A 3 32.76 -17.01 -13.13
CA TYR A 3 31.43 -17.65 -12.99
C TYR A 3 30.88 -17.59 -11.55
N SER A 4 31.76 -17.47 -10.55
CA SER A 4 31.38 -17.42 -9.13
C SER A 4 30.68 -16.11 -8.75
N LYS A 5 31.08 -14.95 -9.29
CA LYS A 5 30.51 -13.64 -8.89
C LYS A 5 29.10 -13.36 -9.42
N VAL A 6 28.70 -13.95 -10.55
CA VAL A 6 27.32 -13.87 -11.07
C VAL A 6 26.38 -14.77 -10.26
N SER A 7 26.89 -15.90 -9.74
CA SER A 7 26.15 -16.73 -8.79
C SER A 7 25.84 -15.96 -7.50
N HIS A 8 26.78 -15.16 -6.99
CA HIS A 8 26.59 -14.42 -5.74
C HIS A 8 25.48 -13.37 -5.80
N LEU A 9 25.28 -12.66 -6.92
CA LEU A 9 24.19 -11.68 -7.02
C LEU A 9 22.82 -12.35 -7.19
N ARG A 10 22.75 -13.46 -7.94
CA ARG A 10 21.50 -14.25 -8.07
C ARG A 10 21.13 -14.92 -6.76
N VAL A 11 22.13 -15.47 -6.05
CA VAL A 11 21.96 -16.06 -4.72
C VAL A 11 21.55 -14.97 -3.74
N LEU A 12 22.16 -13.80 -3.74
CA LEU A 12 21.76 -12.67 -2.90
C LEU A 12 20.32 -12.22 -3.20
N LEU A 13 19.94 -12.13 -4.48
CA LEU A 13 18.57 -11.79 -4.87
C LEU A 13 17.56 -12.83 -4.38
N LEU A 14 17.84 -14.11 -4.60
CA LEU A 14 17.00 -15.20 -4.14
C LEU A 14 16.93 -15.24 -2.61
N LEU A 15 18.04 -14.95 -1.93
CA LEU A 15 18.11 -14.89 -0.47
C LEU A 15 17.31 -13.70 0.07
N LEU A 16 17.39 -12.53 -0.57
CA LEU A 16 16.59 -11.36 -0.21
C LEU A 16 15.10 -11.60 -0.45
N ILE A 17 14.73 -12.24 -1.57
CA ILE A 17 13.34 -12.63 -1.86
C ILE A 17 12.87 -13.66 -0.83
N ALA A 18 13.68 -14.67 -0.51
CA ALA A 18 13.35 -15.70 0.47
C ALA A 18 13.24 -15.13 1.89
N LEU A 19 14.15 -14.24 2.29
CA LEU A 19 14.11 -13.55 3.58
C LEU A 19 12.89 -12.62 3.67
N ALA A 20 12.59 -11.88 2.60
CA ALA A 20 11.41 -11.02 2.56
C ALA A 20 10.11 -11.85 2.55
N ALA A 21 10.08 -12.98 1.86
CA ALA A 21 8.94 -13.91 1.87
C ALA A 21 8.78 -14.59 3.24
N ALA A 22 9.88 -14.99 3.89
CA ALA A 22 9.85 -15.57 5.23
C ALA A 22 9.46 -14.54 6.29
N ALA A 23 9.95 -13.30 6.19
CA ALA A 23 9.51 -12.19 7.03
C ALA A 23 8.02 -11.89 6.78
N ALA A 24 7.60 -11.78 5.52
CA ALA A 24 6.20 -11.59 5.16
C ALA A 24 5.33 -12.76 5.65
N TYR A 25 5.83 -13.99 5.70
CA TYR A 25 5.13 -15.15 6.25
C TYR A 25 5.01 -15.10 7.78
N HIS A 26 6.11 -14.82 8.48
CA HIS A 26 6.10 -14.69 9.94
C HIS A 26 5.26 -13.50 10.41
N LEU A 27 5.21 -12.43 9.62
CA LEU A 27 4.27 -11.36 9.84
C LEU A 27 2.85 -11.81 9.41
N ALA A 28 2.61 -12.40 8.25
CA ALA A 28 1.25 -12.77 7.81
C ALA A 28 0.61 -13.97 8.54
N ALA A 29 1.32 -14.65 9.45
CA ALA A 29 0.70 -15.62 10.36
C ALA A 29 -0.32 -14.90 11.25
N GLY A 30 -1.60 -15.03 10.87
CA GLY A 30 -2.70 -14.19 11.32
C GLY A 30 -2.98 -14.29 12.82
N GLU A 31 -2.96 -13.14 13.47
CA GLU A 31 -3.54 -12.92 14.78
C GLU A 31 -4.88 -12.21 14.57
N ILE A 32 -5.96 -12.84 15.03
CA ILE A 32 -7.33 -12.34 14.86
C ILE A 32 -7.42 -10.98 15.57
N ARG A 33 -7.77 -9.93 14.82
CA ARG A 33 -7.71 -8.55 15.31
C ARG A 33 -8.75 -8.30 16.41
N HIS A 34 -8.27 -7.96 17.60
CA HIS A 34 -9.03 -7.44 18.72
C HIS A 34 -8.29 -6.21 19.24
N SER A 35 -8.96 -5.07 19.38
CA SER A 35 -8.37 -3.91 20.07
C SER A 35 -8.43 -4.16 21.57
N GLU A 36 -7.31 -4.57 22.16
CA GLU A 36 -7.17 -4.73 23.59
C GLU A 36 -6.69 -3.41 24.21
N ILE A 37 -7.58 -2.76 24.96
CA ILE A 37 -7.26 -1.55 25.72
C ILE A 37 -6.90 -2.04 27.12
N SER A 38 -5.61 -2.04 27.47
CA SER A 38 -5.15 -2.50 28.79
C SER A 38 -4.50 -1.35 29.56
N MET A 39 -5.14 -0.94 30.68
CA MET A 39 -4.66 0.11 31.58
C MET A 39 -4.32 1.40 30.83
N ASP A 40 -5.26 1.86 30.00
CA ASP A 40 -5.06 3.03 29.17
C ASP A 40 -5.41 4.30 29.95
N ASN A 41 -4.40 5.15 30.14
CA ASN A 41 -4.53 6.49 30.75
C ASN A 41 -4.55 7.59 29.68
N SER A 42 -4.58 7.22 28.40
CA SER A 42 -4.69 8.16 27.28
C SER A 42 -6.03 8.88 27.35
N PHE A 43 -6.00 10.18 27.08
CA PHE A 43 -7.20 11.03 27.12
C PHE A 43 -8.25 10.60 26.08
N PHE A 44 -7.78 10.15 24.91
CA PHE A 44 -8.58 9.45 23.92
C PHE A 44 -7.70 8.45 23.15
N THR A 45 -8.33 7.43 22.60
CA THR A 45 -7.69 6.38 21.80
C THR A 45 -8.53 6.13 20.54
N PRO A 46 -8.05 6.48 19.35
CA PRO A 46 -8.71 6.14 18.09
C PRO A 46 -8.69 4.62 17.86
N LEU A 47 -9.82 4.08 17.40
CA LEU A 47 -10.01 2.64 17.20
C LEU A 47 -10.11 2.28 15.74
N ASP A 48 -11.09 2.86 15.05
CA ASP A 48 -11.42 2.49 13.68
C ASP A 48 -11.95 3.68 12.90
N ASP A 49 -11.65 3.66 11.60
CA ASP A 49 -12.10 4.63 10.63
C ASP A 49 -13.01 3.95 9.61
N PHE A 50 -14.13 4.59 9.31
CA PHE A 50 -15.07 4.09 8.33
C PHE A 50 -15.90 5.21 7.71
N MET A 51 -16.34 5.00 6.48
CA MET A 51 -17.32 5.88 5.85
C MET A 51 -18.72 5.30 5.94
N PHE A 52 -19.55 5.92 6.79
CA PHE A 52 -20.95 5.57 6.88
C PHE A 52 -21.73 6.10 5.69
N THR A 53 -22.70 5.30 5.29
CA THR A 53 -23.80 5.68 4.40
C THR A 53 -25.07 5.88 5.24
N GLN A 54 -26.22 6.07 4.60
CA GLN A 54 -27.50 6.19 5.31
C GLN A 54 -27.91 4.91 6.06
N THR A 55 -27.28 3.78 5.75
CA THR A 55 -27.53 2.46 6.34
C THR A 55 -26.37 1.99 7.24
N GLY A 56 -25.59 2.93 7.77
CA GLY A 56 -24.43 2.66 8.60
C GLY A 56 -24.77 2.00 9.94
N ARG A 57 -23.99 0.99 10.32
CA ARG A 57 -24.07 0.32 11.62
C ARG A 57 -22.68 0.20 12.24
N LEU A 58 -22.62 0.43 13.55
CA LEU A 58 -21.46 0.20 14.39
C LEU A 58 -21.85 -0.83 15.45
N GLU A 59 -21.16 -1.98 15.45
CA GLU A 59 -21.27 -2.99 16.52
C GLU A 59 -20.05 -2.90 17.41
N LEU A 60 -20.28 -2.76 18.72
CA LEU A 60 -19.27 -2.78 19.76
C LEU A 60 -19.50 -4.01 20.64
N ASN A 61 -18.49 -4.87 20.75
CA ASN A 61 -18.45 -5.97 21.70
C ASN A 61 -17.32 -5.72 22.71
N ILE A 62 -17.69 -5.47 23.96
CA ILE A 62 -16.77 -5.13 25.04
C ILE A 62 -16.72 -6.31 25.99
N THR A 63 -15.51 -6.77 26.32
CA THR A 63 -15.29 -7.89 27.24
C THR A 63 -14.25 -7.54 28.29
N GLY A 64 -14.37 -8.12 29.48
CA GLY A 64 -13.38 -7.96 30.54
C GLY A 64 -13.20 -6.52 31.03
N LEU A 65 -14.29 -5.74 31.06
CA LEU A 65 -14.26 -4.36 31.53
C LEU A 65 -13.86 -4.29 33.01
N SER A 66 -12.83 -3.52 33.30
CA SER A 66 -12.39 -3.19 34.65
C SER A 66 -11.86 -1.76 34.68
N PHE A 67 -12.08 -1.07 35.79
CA PHE A 67 -11.65 0.31 35.94
C PHE A 67 -11.30 0.64 37.39
N LEU A 68 -10.24 1.42 37.59
CA LEU A 68 -9.71 1.81 38.90
C LEU A 68 -9.15 3.23 38.82
N PRO A 69 -9.42 4.14 39.79
CA PRO A 69 -10.49 4.13 40.80
C PRO A 69 -11.88 4.50 40.22
N PRO A 70 -12.99 4.34 40.96
CA PRO A 70 -14.31 4.73 40.49
C PRO A 70 -14.39 6.25 40.30
N ALA A 71 -14.46 6.70 39.04
CA ALA A 71 -14.67 8.09 38.67
C ALA A 71 -16.03 8.28 37.97
N ASN A 72 -16.31 9.49 37.48
CA ASN A 72 -17.53 9.81 36.75
C ASN A 72 -17.60 9.03 35.42
N LEU A 73 -18.38 7.95 35.41
CA LEU A 73 -18.60 7.07 34.25
C LEU A 73 -19.27 7.77 33.06
N SER A 74 -19.95 8.90 33.30
CA SER A 74 -20.50 9.76 32.23
C SER A 74 -19.43 10.45 31.38
N LYS A 75 -18.18 10.50 31.86
CA LYS A 75 -17.03 11.08 31.15
C LYS A 75 -16.09 10.03 30.54
N VAL A 76 -16.56 8.79 30.43
CA VAL A 76 -15.85 7.68 29.80
C VAL A 76 -16.79 6.98 28.82
N GLY A 77 -16.30 6.71 27.61
CA GLY A 77 -17.12 6.06 26.60
C GLY A 77 -16.57 6.15 25.19
N PHE A 78 -17.46 5.95 24.22
CA PHE A 78 -17.17 5.94 22.80
C PHE A 78 -17.89 7.10 22.11
N VAL A 79 -17.17 7.81 21.24
CA VAL A 79 -17.70 8.89 20.42
C VAL A 79 -17.31 8.68 18.96
N ILE A 80 -18.15 9.16 18.05
CA ILE A 80 -17.84 9.26 16.63
C ILE A 80 -17.48 10.72 16.33
N GLN A 81 -16.28 10.92 15.81
CA GLN A 81 -15.84 12.16 15.21
C GLN A 81 -16.07 12.10 13.69
N ARG A 82 -16.72 13.13 13.14
CA ARG A 82 -16.91 13.27 11.70
C ARG A 82 -15.87 14.21 11.13
N HIS A 83 -15.30 13.80 10.01
CA HIS A 83 -14.32 14.61 9.29
C HIS A 83 -15.01 15.34 8.13
N GLY A 84 -14.96 16.67 8.16
CA GLY A 84 -15.51 17.52 7.08
C GLY A 84 -14.52 17.79 5.94
N GLY A 85 -13.25 17.41 6.11
CA GLY A 85 -12.15 17.67 5.18
C GLY A 85 -11.54 16.38 4.61
N PHE A 86 -10.60 16.57 3.69
CA PHE A 86 -9.88 15.47 3.04
C PHE A 86 -8.85 14.79 3.97
N LEU A 87 -8.19 15.56 4.84
CA LEU A 87 -7.20 15.06 5.79
C LEU A 87 -7.89 14.58 7.07
N ILE A 88 -7.49 13.41 7.55
CA ILE A 88 -7.92 12.89 8.84
C ILE A 88 -7.07 13.60 9.91
N SER A 89 -7.55 14.74 10.38
CA SER A 89 -7.05 15.34 11.61
C SER A 89 -7.98 14.90 12.72
N VAL A 90 -7.53 13.99 13.59
CA VAL A 90 -8.17 13.86 14.90
C VAL A 90 -7.97 15.21 15.58
N ASP A 91 -9.07 15.90 15.88
CA ASP A 91 -8.98 17.20 16.56
C ASP A 91 -8.07 17.05 17.79
N ASP A 92 -7.15 17.99 17.94
CA ASP A 92 -6.19 18.02 19.03
C ASP A 92 -6.94 18.41 20.31
N PHE A 93 -7.64 17.44 20.91
CA PHE A 93 -8.42 17.66 22.11
C PHE A 93 -7.45 17.95 23.25
N ASN A 94 -7.33 19.24 23.57
CA ASN A 94 -6.52 19.66 24.70
C ASN A 94 -7.12 19.08 25.99
N SER A 95 -6.28 18.73 26.96
CA SER A 95 -6.67 18.01 28.19
C SER A 95 -7.66 18.75 29.11
N THR A 96 -8.08 19.95 28.73
CA THR A 96 -8.98 20.85 29.46
C THR A 96 -10.45 20.68 29.10
N VAL A 97 -10.79 20.19 27.89
CA VAL A 97 -12.18 20.02 27.45
C VAL A 97 -12.44 18.57 27.08
N CYS A 98 -13.35 17.92 27.79
CA CYS A 98 -13.69 16.53 27.58
C CYS A 98 -14.42 16.36 26.23
N PRO A 99 -13.94 15.49 25.30
CA PRO A 99 -14.61 15.26 24.02
C PRO A 99 -16.08 14.81 24.16
N LEU A 100 -16.41 14.12 25.26
CA LEU A 100 -17.79 13.71 25.59
C LEU A 100 -18.71 14.88 25.98
N GLU A 101 -18.17 16.07 26.24
CA GLU A 101 -18.94 17.29 26.53
C GLU A 101 -19.10 18.19 25.28
N ALA A 102 -18.37 17.90 24.21
CA ALA A 102 -18.40 18.71 23.00
C ALA A 102 -19.65 18.40 22.16
N ASP A 103 -20.42 19.45 21.81
CA ASP A 103 -21.67 19.32 21.04
C ASP A 103 -21.46 18.88 19.58
N ASN A 104 -20.23 18.98 19.07
CA ASN A 104 -19.86 18.58 17.71
C ASN A 104 -19.59 17.07 17.57
N LEU A 105 -19.43 16.35 18.68
CA LEU A 105 -19.15 14.91 18.69
C LEU A 105 -20.42 14.10 18.98
N GLN A 106 -20.62 13.03 18.22
CA GLN A 106 -21.78 12.17 18.43
C GLN A 106 -21.43 11.06 19.43
N LYS A 107 -22.07 11.13 20.60
CA LYS A 107 -21.90 10.14 21.68
C LYS A 107 -22.54 8.82 21.24
N VAL A 108 -21.75 7.75 21.24
CA VAL A 108 -22.22 6.40 20.85
C VAL A 108 -22.67 5.64 22.09
N LEU A 109 -21.78 5.55 23.08
CA LEU A 109 -22.02 4.80 24.31
C LEU A 109 -21.22 5.43 25.44
N THR A 110 -21.87 5.76 26.55
CA THR A 110 -21.21 6.24 27.77
C THR A 110 -21.38 5.21 28.88
N PHE A 111 -20.39 5.10 29.78
CA PHE A 111 -20.35 4.00 30.74
C PHE A 111 -21.40 4.12 31.86
N ASP A 112 -22.00 5.29 32.03
CA ASP A 112 -23.16 5.50 32.91
C ASP A 112 -24.44 4.81 32.39
N GLN A 113 -24.52 4.53 31.08
CA GLN A 113 -25.66 3.84 30.46
C GLN A 113 -25.53 2.31 30.52
N LEU A 114 -24.44 1.79 31.12
CA LEU A 114 -24.22 0.35 31.21
C LEU A 114 -25.17 -0.26 32.25
N PRO A 115 -25.93 -1.32 31.88
CA PRO A 115 -26.91 -1.92 32.78
C PRO A 115 -26.28 -2.59 34.01
N ASN A 116 -25.02 -3.03 33.91
CA ASN A 116 -24.26 -3.55 35.05
C ASN A 116 -22.75 -3.33 34.86
N LEU A 117 -22.07 -2.82 35.89
CA LEU A 117 -20.64 -2.52 35.86
C LEU A 117 -19.75 -3.77 35.91
N ASN A 118 -20.31 -4.91 36.32
CA ASN A 118 -19.63 -6.21 36.41
C ASN A 118 -19.93 -7.13 35.22
N THR A 119 -20.48 -6.59 34.12
CA THR A 119 -20.84 -7.43 32.96
C THR A 119 -19.57 -7.96 32.29
N SER A 120 -19.46 -9.29 32.16
CA SER A 120 -18.31 -9.94 31.52
C SER A 120 -18.24 -9.66 30.01
N GLN A 121 -19.38 -9.39 29.39
CA GLN A 121 -19.51 -9.08 27.97
C GLN A 121 -20.71 -8.15 27.69
N LEU A 122 -20.51 -7.12 26.86
CA LEU A 122 -21.54 -6.20 26.38
C LEU A 122 -21.52 -6.17 24.86
N ASN A 123 -22.68 -6.37 24.23
CA ASN A 123 -22.87 -6.15 22.80
C ASN A 123 -23.79 -4.94 22.60
N PHE A 124 -23.30 -3.91 21.92
CA PHE A 124 -24.02 -2.69 21.63
C PHE A 124 -24.04 -2.44 20.12
N VAL A 125 -25.20 -2.08 19.58
CA VAL A 125 -25.37 -1.76 18.16
C VAL A 125 -25.85 -0.33 18.03
N TYR A 126 -25.02 0.50 17.40
CA TYR A 126 -25.32 1.88 17.08
C TYR A 126 -25.66 2.02 15.61
N SER A 127 -26.67 2.81 15.30
CA SER A 127 -27.17 3.00 13.94
C SER A 127 -26.93 4.43 13.53
N ASP A 128 -26.13 4.63 12.51
CA ASP A 128 -25.84 5.95 11.97
C ASP A 128 -26.55 6.14 10.63
N THR A 129 -27.35 7.19 10.57
CA THR A 129 -28.10 7.56 9.35
C THR A 129 -27.43 8.73 8.61
N LYS A 130 -26.40 9.35 9.20
CA LYS A 130 -25.70 10.48 8.61
C LYS A 130 -24.50 9.98 7.79
N PRO A 131 -24.49 10.18 6.46
CA PRO A 131 -23.36 9.77 5.64
C PRO A 131 -22.14 10.64 5.93
N GLY A 132 -20.96 10.04 5.89
CA GLY A 132 -19.70 10.77 6.10
C GLY A 132 -18.57 9.87 6.58
N PHE A 133 -17.34 10.40 6.49
CA PHE A 133 -16.17 9.73 7.03
C PHE A 133 -16.08 9.99 8.54
N CYS A 134 -15.88 8.91 9.28
CA CYS A 134 -15.99 8.87 10.73
C CYS A 134 -14.83 8.11 11.35
N THR A 135 -14.33 8.63 12.46
CA THR A 135 -13.39 7.92 13.34
C THR A 135 -14.09 7.62 14.65
N LEU A 136 -14.00 6.37 15.10
CA LEU A 136 -14.42 5.97 16.44
C LEU A 136 -13.29 6.22 17.42
N LEU A 137 -13.61 6.99 18.44
CA LEU A 137 -12.70 7.33 19.51
C LEU A 137 -13.22 6.70 20.81
N PHE A 138 -12.36 5.99 21.51
CA PHE A 138 -12.52 5.78 22.93
C PHE A 138 -12.05 7.03 23.66
N VAL A 139 -12.80 7.50 24.64
CA VAL A 139 -12.51 8.73 25.39
C VAL A 139 -12.50 8.42 26.88
N ASN A 140 -11.42 8.83 27.54
CA ASN A 140 -11.21 8.69 28.97
C ASN A 140 -10.78 10.06 29.53
N CYS A 141 -11.77 10.93 29.79
CA CYS A 141 -11.49 12.28 30.28
C CYS A 141 -10.93 12.34 31.72
N PRO A 142 -11.32 11.45 32.66
CA PRO A 142 -10.73 11.44 33.99
C PRO A 142 -9.25 11.01 33.95
N GLN A 143 -8.34 11.97 34.16
CA GLN A 143 -6.87 11.76 34.05
C GLN A 143 -6.25 10.73 35.03
N GLN A 144 -7.03 10.14 35.94
CA GLN A 144 -6.56 9.16 36.94
C GLN A 144 -7.29 7.83 36.87
N MET A 145 -8.16 7.61 35.88
CA MET A 145 -8.92 6.38 35.75
C MET A 145 -8.22 5.45 34.76
N ASN A 146 -7.71 4.33 35.26
CA ASN A 146 -7.15 3.28 34.42
C ASN A 146 -8.30 2.39 33.95
N VAL A 147 -8.54 2.32 32.65
CA VAL A 147 -9.54 1.44 32.05
C VAL A 147 -8.85 0.27 31.37
N SER A 148 -9.29 -0.94 31.66
CA SER A 148 -8.87 -2.15 30.96
C SER A 148 -10.11 -2.87 30.43
N MET A 149 -10.14 -3.10 29.11
CA MET A 149 -11.18 -3.82 28.40
C MET A 149 -10.68 -4.34 27.05
N ARG A 150 -11.23 -5.47 26.61
CA ARG A 150 -11.09 -5.93 25.22
C ARG A 150 -12.29 -5.47 24.42
N VAL A 151 -12.04 -4.60 23.44
CA VAL A 151 -13.06 -4.07 22.54
C VAL A 151 -12.92 -4.74 21.19
N ARG A 152 -14.03 -5.22 20.65
CA ARG A 152 -14.15 -5.61 19.25
C ARG A 152 -15.16 -4.66 18.61
N SER A 153 -14.61 -3.78 17.79
CA SER A 153 -15.32 -2.80 16.99
C SER A 153 -15.56 -3.36 15.60
N SER A 154 -16.75 -3.16 15.03
CA SER A 154 -17.00 -3.42 13.62
C SER A 154 -17.96 -2.38 13.04
N MET A 155 -17.51 -1.71 11.98
CA MET A 155 -18.29 -0.73 11.23
C MET A 155 -18.61 -1.29 9.86
N TYR A 156 -19.86 -1.17 9.45
CA TYR A 156 -20.31 -1.63 8.14
C TYR A 156 -21.53 -0.85 7.66
N ASN A 157 -21.76 -0.87 6.36
CA ASN A 157 -23.00 -0.41 5.73
C ASN A 157 -23.86 -1.62 5.38
N LEU A 158 -25.19 -1.46 5.39
CA LEU A 158 -26.11 -2.49 4.92
C LEU A 158 -26.45 -2.26 3.43
N GLU A 159 -26.29 -3.30 2.62
CA GLU A 159 -26.79 -3.37 1.24
C GLU A 159 -28.31 -3.67 1.24
N GLU A 160 -28.96 -3.54 0.07
CA GLU A 160 -30.42 -3.76 -0.09
C GLU A 160 -30.91 -5.15 0.38
N ASP A 161 -30.02 -6.15 0.42
CA ASP A 161 -30.27 -7.51 0.88
C ASP A 161 -29.93 -7.76 2.38
N ASP A 162 -29.81 -6.72 3.21
CA ASP A 162 -29.28 -6.79 4.59
C ASP A 162 -27.87 -7.39 4.69
N LYS A 163 -27.13 -7.41 3.56
CA LYS A 163 -25.73 -7.86 3.53
C LYS A 163 -24.82 -6.78 4.08
N ARG A 164 -23.92 -7.18 4.99
CA ARG A 164 -22.91 -6.29 5.57
C ARG A 164 -21.83 -5.97 4.54
N ASN A 165 -21.48 -4.71 4.46
CA ASN A 165 -20.41 -4.20 3.62
C ASN A 165 -19.42 -3.41 4.48
N TYR A 166 -18.23 -3.97 4.65
CA TYR A 166 -17.18 -3.42 5.51
C TYR A 166 -16.22 -2.49 4.75
N LEU A 167 -16.47 -2.18 3.48
CA LEU A 167 -15.58 -1.36 2.66
C LEU A 167 -16.12 0.06 2.47
N THR A 168 -15.28 1.05 2.77
CA THR A 168 -15.55 2.48 2.53
C THR A 168 -15.70 2.79 1.03
N CYS A 169 -14.90 2.15 0.18
CA CYS A 169 -14.91 2.35 -1.27
C CYS A 169 -15.26 1.05 -2.00
N THR A 170 -16.55 0.79 -2.18
CA THR A 170 -17.07 -0.47 -2.75
C THR A 170 -16.65 -0.72 -4.21
N THR A 171 -16.21 0.31 -4.93
CA THR A 171 -15.75 0.23 -6.32
C THR A 171 -14.30 -0.27 -6.45
N LEU A 172 -13.54 -0.26 -5.36
CA LEU A 172 -12.11 -0.55 -5.37
C LEU A 172 -11.77 -1.99 -5.83
N PRO A 173 -12.46 -3.06 -5.35
CA PRO A 173 -12.19 -4.42 -5.82
C PRO A 173 -12.40 -4.57 -7.33
N LEU A 174 -13.44 -3.94 -7.86
CA LEU A 174 -13.75 -3.97 -9.29
C LEU A 174 -12.63 -3.35 -10.12
N VAL A 175 -12.10 -2.19 -9.70
CA VAL A 175 -10.99 -1.53 -10.38
C VAL A 175 -9.75 -2.43 -10.42
N TYR A 176 -9.40 -3.07 -9.30
CA TYR A 176 -8.27 -4.01 -9.27
C TYR A 176 -8.47 -5.20 -10.22
N TYR A 177 -9.66 -5.81 -10.24
CA TYR A 177 -9.96 -6.90 -11.18
C TYR A 177 -9.92 -6.45 -12.65
N LEU A 178 -10.43 -5.25 -12.96
CA LEU A 178 -10.39 -4.69 -14.31
C LEU A 178 -8.95 -4.49 -14.78
N PHE A 179 -8.08 -3.90 -13.95
CA PHE A 179 -6.66 -3.75 -14.31
C PHE A 179 -5.92 -5.10 -14.38
N SER A 180 -6.27 -6.07 -13.53
CA SER A 180 -5.76 -7.44 -13.68
C SER A 180 -6.08 -8.02 -15.05
N LEU A 181 -7.33 -7.86 -15.52
CA LEU A 181 -7.74 -8.29 -16.86
C LEU A 181 -6.97 -7.55 -17.97
N VAL A 182 -6.81 -6.23 -17.86
CA VAL A 182 -6.01 -5.43 -18.81
C VAL A 182 -4.58 -5.94 -18.90
N TYR A 183 -3.94 -6.22 -17.76
CA TYR A 183 -2.59 -6.78 -17.74
C TYR A 183 -2.53 -8.19 -18.33
N LEU A 184 -3.53 -9.05 -18.10
CA LEU A 184 -3.61 -10.38 -18.73
C LEU A 184 -3.75 -10.28 -20.26
N VAL A 185 -4.50 -9.30 -20.77
CA VAL A 185 -4.58 -9.02 -22.21
C VAL A 185 -3.21 -8.59 -22.75
N LEU A 186 -2.50 -7.71 -22.06
CA LEU A 186 -1.14 -7.31 -22.44
C LEU A 186 -0.17 -8.50 -22.42
N VAL A 187 -0.27 -9.38 -21.42
CA VAL A 187 0.49 -10.64 -21.35
C VAL A 187 0.21 -11.50 -22.58
N ALA A 188 -1.06 -11.74 -22.92
CA ALA A 188 -1.44 -12.55 -24.07
C ALA A 188 -0.91 -11.96 -25.40
N VAL A 189 -1.04 -10.64 -25.57
CA VAL A 189 -0.49 -9.92 -26.73
C VAL A 189 1.02 -10.07 -26.80
N TRP A 190 1.74 -9.88 -25.69
CA TRP A 190 3.19 -9.96 -25.65
C TRP A 190 3.70 -11.39 -25.87
N VAL A 191 3.04 -12.41 -25.31
CA VAL A 191 3.32 -13.82 -25.61
C VAL A 191 3.19 -14.10 -27.10
N ARG A 192 2.13 -13.58 -27.74
CA ARG A 192 1.96 -13.71 -29.19
C ARG A 192 3.12 -13.07 -29.95
N VAL A 193 3.50 -11.84 -29.62
CA VAL A 193 4.66 -11.15 -30.24
C VAL A 193 5.94 -11.98 -30.07
N LEU A 194 6.23 -12.47 -28.86
CA LEU A 194 7.41 -13.29 -28.59
C LEU A 194 7.39 -14.62 -29.34
N SER A 195 6.22 -15.22 -29.51
CA SER A 195 6.08 -16.47 -30.26
C SER A 195 6.39 -16.29 -31.75
N VAL A 196 5.99 -15.15 -32.34
CA VAL A 196 6.25 -14.81 -33.74
C VAL A 196 7.72 -14.45 -33.95
N HIS A 197 8.31 -13.65 -33.05
CA HIS A 197 9.68 -13.16 -33.16
C HIS A 197 10.69 -13.93 -32.31
N ARG A 198 10.44 -15.24 -32.09
CA ARG A 198 11.24 -16.08 -31.17
C ARG A 198 12.75 -16.07 -31.46
N ALA A 199 13.13 -15.95 -32.73
CA ALA A 199 14.53 -15.91 -33.16
C ALA A 199 15.30 -14.66 -32.67
N TYR A 200 14.59 -13.55 -32.43
CA TYR A 200 15.17 -12.27 -32.00
C TYR A 200 14.90 -11.98 -30.50
N ALA A 201 14.07 -12.80 -29.86
CA ALA A 201 13.71 -12.67 -28.45
C ALA A 201 14.89 -12.96 -27.50
N SER A 202 15.46 -11.91 -26.93
CA SER A 202 16.42 -11.98 -25.82
C SER A 202 15.75 -12.14 -24.43
N GLY A 203 16.54 -12.47 -23.41
CA GLY A 203 16.07 -12.65 -22.02
C GLY A 203 15.36 -11.43 -21.41
N VAL A 204 15.63 -10.21 -21.90
CA VAL A 204 14.95 -9.00 -21.43
C VAL A 204 13.49 -8.97 -21.86
N HIS A 205 13.14 -9.48 -23.05
CA HIS A 205 11.75 -9.52 -23.49
C HIS A 205 10.89 -10.50 -22.68
N TYR A 206 11.48 -11.64 -22.28
CA TYR A 206 10.86 -12.56 -21.32
C TYR A 206 10.79 -11.96 -19.92
N PHE A 207 11.76 -11.12 -19.53
CA PHE A 207 11.69 -10.39 -18.28
C PHE A 207 10.58 -9.32 -18.29
N MET A 208 10.40 -8.60 -19.41
CA MET A 208 9.26 -7.70 -19.61
C MET A 208 7.92 -8.46 -19.48
N LEU A 209 7.81 -9.65 -20.07
CA LEU A 209 6.64 -10.52 -19.91
C LEU A 209 6.37 -10.83 -18.42
N ALA A 210 7.41 -11.20 -17.67
CA ALA A 210 7.30 -11.51 -16.25
C ALA A 210 6.83 -10.31 -15.43
N VAL A 211 7.31 -9.09 -15.71
CA VAL A 211 6.87 -7.86 -15.01
C VAL A 211 5.38 -7.61 -15.19
N VAL A 212 4.86 -7.73 -16.42
CA VAL A 212 3.43 -7.50 -16.69
C VAL A 212 2.57 -8.60 -16.06
N LEU A 213 3.04 -9.86 -16.10
CA LEU A 213 2.34 -10.98 -15.43
C LEU A 213 2.28 -10.80 -13.90
N LEU A 214 3.39 -10.40 -13.28
CA LEU A 214 3.43 -10.10 -11.84
C LEU A 214 2.50 -8.93 -11.49
N SER A 215 2.36 -7.95 -12.39
CA SER A 215 1.40 -6.85 -12.22
C SER A 215 -0.05 -7.33 -12.27
N ALA A 216 -0.37 -8.26 -13.18
CA ALA A 216 -1.70 -8.88 -13.24
C ALA A 216 -2.05 -9.67 -11.96
N LEU A 217 -1.10 -10.48 -11.48
CA LEU A 217 -1.26 -11.28 -10.26
C LEU A 217 -1.38 -10.41 -9.02
N ASN A 218 -0.57 -9.35 -8.91
CA ASN A 218 -0.67 -8.40 -7.82
C ASN A 218 -2.07 -7.76 -7.76
N MET A 219 -2.56 -7.25 -8.89
CA MET A 219 -3.89 -6.64 -8.97
C MET A 219 -5.01 -7.65 -8.65
N PHE A 220 -4.87 -8.91 -9.07
CA PHE A 220 -5.83 -9.95 -8.73
C PHE A 220 -5.86 -10.23 -7.23
N CYS A 221 -4.70 -10.39 -6.59
CA CYS A 221 -4.60 -10.63 -5.15
C CYS A 221 -5.16 -9.45 -4.36
N GLN A 222 -4.88 -8.21 -4.79
CA GLN A 222 -5.38 -7.01 -4.15
C GLN A 222 -6.91 -6.89 -4.30
N GLY A 223 -7.46 -7.16 -5.48
CA GLY A 223 -8.92 -7.22 -5.67
C GLY A 223 -9.59 -8.30 -4.81
N GLN A 224 -8.94 -9.46 -4.66
CA GLN A 224 -9.45 -10.56 -3.85
C GLN A 224 -9.42 -10.26 -2.35
N ASP A 225 -8.40 -9.55 -1.89
CA ASP A 225 -8.26 -9.11 -0.51
C ASP A 225 -9.37 -8.11 -0.16
N GLU A 226 -9.51 -7.04 -0.96
CA GLU A 226 -10.53 -6.00 -0.77
C GLU A 226 -11.95 -6.54 -0.87
N TRP A 227 -12.21 -7.45 -1.82
CA TRP A 227 -13.50 -8.12 -1.95
C TRP A 227 -13.84 -8.98 -0.72
N ARG A 228 -12.83 -9.62 -0.11
CA ARG A 228 -13.04 -10.39 1.11
C ARG A 228 -13.30 -9.48 2.29
N ILE A 229 -12.49 -8.43 2.47
CA ILE A 229 -12.70 -7.42 3.50
C ILE A 229 -14.12 -6.88 3.39
N MET A 230 -14.57 -6.49 2.19
CA MET A 230 -15.93 -6.05 1.91
C MET A 230 -17.01 -7.02 2.44
N ARG A 231 -16.82 -8.34 2.32
CA ARG A 231 -17.83 -9.36 2.68
C ARG A 231 -17.73 -9.89 4.11
N THR A 232 -16.52 -10.06 4.64
CA THR A 232 -16.29 -10.74 5.92
C THR A 232 -15.70 -9.83 6.99
N GLY A 233 -15.21 -8.65 6.63
CA GLY A 233 -14.55 -7.73 7.56
C GLY A 233 -13.20 -8.22 8.09
N SER A 234 -12.61 -9.26 7.49
CA SER A 234 -11.30 -9.83 7.85
C SER A 234 -10.48 -10.13 6.58
N GLY A 235 -9.19 -9.76 6.59
CA GLY A 235 -8.24 -9.91 5.48
C GLY A 235 -7.38 -11.19 5.51
N ASP A 236 -7.51 -12.02 6.55
CA ASP A 236 -6.43 -12.89 7.02
C ASP A 236 -5.91 -13.97 6.03
N ALA A 237 -6.65 -14.33 4.97
CA ALA A 237 -6.29 -15.45 4.10
C ALA A 237 -5.48 -15.08 2.84
N TRP A 238 -5.52 -13.83 2.36
CA TRP A 238 -4.92 -13.45 1.07
C TRP A 238 -3.88 -12.32 1.15
N GLU A 239 -3.77 -11.68 2.31
CA GLU A 239 -2.73 -10.69 2.63
C GLU A 239 -1.31 -11.19 2.27
N LEU A 240 -0.96 -12.44 2.61
CA LEU A 240 0.35 -13.03 2.29
C LEU A 240 0.67 -12.98 0.79
N TRP A 241 -0.32 -13.35 -0.05
CA TRP A 241 -0.16 -13.36 -1.49
C TRP A 241 -0.05 -11.94 -2.04
N PHE A 242 -0.86 -11.03 -1.54
CA PHE A 242 -0.77 -9.61 -1.89
C PHE A 242 0.63 -9.05 -1.58
N TYR A 243 1.16 -9.24 -0.37
CA TYR A 243 2.50 -8.75 -0.02
C TYR A 243 3.60 -9.38 -0.87
N THR A 244 3.47 -10.67 -1.19
CA THR A 244 4.44 -11.37 -2.03
C THR A 244 4.45 -10.83 -3.46
N PHE A 245 3.28 -10.71 -4.09
CA PHE A 245 3.20 -10.21 -5.47
C PHE A 245 3.46 -8.71 -5.55
N SER A 246 3.17 -7.94 -4.51
CA SER A 246 3.50 -6.51 -4.42
C SER A 246 5.01 -6.30 -4.42
N LEU A 247 5.74 -7.05 -3.59
CA LEU A 247 7.20 -7.03 -3.60
C LEU A 247 7.78 -7.46 -4.95
N LEU A 248 7.28 -8.57 -5.51
CA LEU A 248 7.77 -9.07 -6.79
C LEU A 248 7.49 -8.09 -7.94
N LYS A 249 6.31 -7.45 -7.97
CA LYS A 249 5.96 -6.37 -8.91
C LYS A 249 6.96 -5.23 -8.78
N GLY A 250 7.19 -4.73 -7.57
CA GLY A 250 8.13 -3.64 -7.29
C GLY A 250 9.58 -3.97 -7.71
N LEU A 251 10.13 -5.07 -7.21
CA LEU A 251 11.50 -5.50 -7.52
C LEU A 251 11.70 -5.70 -9.02
N SER A 252 10.78 -6.40 -9.69
CA SER A 252 10.90 -6.70 -11.11
C SER A 252 10.79 -5.45 -11.99
N PHE A 253 9.89 -4.53 -11.64
CA PHE A 253 9.73 -3.25 -12.34
C PHE A 253 10.99 -2.38 -12.27
N TYR A 254 11.51 -2.12 -11.07
CA TYR A 254 12.72 -1.30 -10.91
C TYR A 254 13.94 -1.96 -11.54
N THR A 255 14.03 -3.28 -11.43
CA THR A 255 15.06 -4.07 -12.12
C THR A 255 14.95 -3.86 -13.63
N LEU A 256 13.77 -3.97 -14.23
CA LEU A 256 13.56 -3.77 -15.67
C LEU A 256 14.01 -2.37 -16.12
N VAL A 257 13.61 -1.32 -15.40
CA VAL A 257 14.02 0.05 -15.71
C VAL A 257 15.53 0.20 -15.67
N LEU A 258 16.20 -0.34 -14.65
CA LEU A 258 17.67 -0.29 -14.51
C LEU A 258 18.39 -1.16 -15.57
N LEU A 259 17.80 -2.29 -15.98
CA LEU A 259 18.29 -3.11 -17.08
C LEU A 259 18.29 -2.34 -18.40
N ILE A 260 17.19 -1.63 -18.68
CA ILE A 260 17.08 -0.81 -19.87
C ILE A 260 18.07 0.36 -19.74
N ALA A 261 18.16 1.02 -18.56
CA ALA A 261 19.10 2.12 -18.26
C ALA A 261 20.55 1.78 -18.57
N SER A 262 21.01 0.61 -18.14
CA SER A 262 22.39 0.13 -18.35
C SER A 262 22.69 -0.37 -19.77
N GLY A 263 21.75 -0.22 -20.70
CA GLY A 263 21.94 -0.59 -22.11
C GLY A 263 21.98 -2.09 -22.31
N TRP A 264 21.12 -2.84 -21.60
CA TRP A 264 20.91 -4.29 -21.81
C TRP A 264 22.11 -5.16 -21.45
N LYS A 265 23.11 -4.58 -20.77
CA LYS A 265 24.35 -5.28 -20.36
C LYS A 265 24.16 -6.20 -19.15
N PHE A 266 22.97 -6.24 -18.54
CA PHE A 266 22.71 -6.98 -17.30
C PHE A 266 22.87 -8.50 -17.41
N LEU A 267 22.70 -9.09 -18.61
CA LEU A 267 22.99 -10.51 -18.84
C LEU A 267 24.47 -10.82 -19.11
N LYS A 268 25.34 -9.80 -19.17
CA LYS A 268 26.79 -9.96 -19.23
C LYS A 268 27.44 -9.40 -17.95
N PRO A 269 28.58 -9.93 -17.50
CA PRO A 269 29.18 -9.61 -16.20
C PRO A 269 29.76 -8.17 -16.02
N TYR A 270 29.50 -7.25 -16.95
CA TYR A 270 30.18 -5.95 -17.08
C TYR A 270 29.36 -4.74 -16.61
N LEU A 271 28.63 -4.86 -15.50
CA LEU A 271 28.07 -3.67 -14.83
C LEU A 271 29.20 -2.89 -14.14
N LEU A 272 29.18 -1.55 -14.26
CA LEU A 272 30.11 -0.72 -13.51
C LEU A 272 29.83 -0.89 -12.01
N LYS A 273 30.88 -0.83 -11.18
CA LYS A 273 30.77 -0.97 -9.71
C LYS A 273 29.70 -0.03 -9.13
N ARG A 274 29.54 1.16 -9.71
CA ARG A 274 28.54 2.17 -9.33
C ARG A 274 27.10 1.74 -9.61
N GLU A 275 26.82 1.20 -10.80
CA GLU A 275 25.47 0.74 -11.19
C GLU A 275 25.01 -0.45 -10.35
N LYS A 276 25.93 -1.36 -10.01
CA LYS A 276 25.64 -2.48 -9.10
C LYS A 276 25.20 -2.01 -7.71
N ILE A 277 25.86 -0.99 -7.18
CA ILE A 277 25.53 -0.43 -5.86
C ILE A 277 24.14 0.19 -5.88
N VAL A 278 23.81 0.96 -6.93
CA VAL A 278 22.48 1.57 -7.08
C VAL A 278 21.40 0.50 -7.16
N LEU A 279 21.61 -0.56 -7.94
CA LEU A 279 20.64 -1.66 -8.03
C LEU A 279 20.41 -2.34 -6.69
N ILE A 280 21.47 -2.69 -5.96
CA ILE A 280 21.35 -3.34 -4.65
C ILE A 280 20.61 -2.42 -3.66
N ALA A 281 20.92 -1.12 -3.67
CA ALA A 281 20.23 -0.13 -2.82
C ALA A 281 18.73 -0.03 -3.17
N VAL A 282 18.38 0.06 -4.45
CA VAL A 282 16.98 0.10 -4.92
C VAL A 282 16.24 -1.17 -4.49
N MET A 283 16.84 -2.35 -4.66
CA MET A 283 16.24 -3.61 -4.23
C MET A 283 16.04 -3.68 -2.72
N GLY A 284 17.03 -3.25 -1.92
CA GLY A 284 16.91 -3.18 -0.47
C GLY A 284 15.79 -2.26 -0.01
N LEU A 285 15.65 -1.08 -0.64
CA LEU A 285 14.57 -0.13 -0.36
C LEU A 285 13.19 -0.72 -0.71
N GLN A 286 13.07 -1.50 -1.78
CA GLN A 286 11.82 -2.16 -2.15
C GLN A 286 11.43 -3.24 -1.12
N CYS A 287 12.40 -4.01 -0.61
CA CYS A 287 12.15 -4.93 0.50
C CYS A 287 11.74 -4.21 1.78
N ALA A 288 12.40 -3.09 2.13
CA ALA A 288 12.05 -2.28 3.30
C ALA A 288 10.66 -1.65 3.16
N GLY A 289 10.31 -1.15 1.98
CA GLY A 289 8.97 -0.67 1.64
C GLY A 289 7.91 -1.73 1.81
N ASN A 290 8.14 -2.94 1.33
CA ASN A 290 7.19 -4.03 1.52
C ASN A 290 7.07 -4.46 2.99
N ALA A 291 8.17 -4.47 3.75
CA ALA A 291 8.13 -4.72 5.19
C ALA A 291 7.31 -3.66 5.93
N ALA A 292 7.49 -2.38 5.59
CA ALA A 292 6.69 -1.28 6.10
C ALA A 292 5.20 -1.43 5.73
N LEU A 293 4.88 -1.91 4.51
CA LEU A 293 3.50 -2.16 4.09
C LEU A 293 2.81 -3.23 4.95
N VAL A 294 3.53 -4.32 5.26
CA VAL A 294 3.02 -5.36 6.16
C VAL A 294 2.80 -4.81 7.56
N LEU A 295 3.71 -3.97 8.05
CA LEU A 295 3.56 -3.32 9.37
C LEU A 295 2.43 -2.29 9.39
N ALA A 296 2.20 -1.54 8.31
CA ALA A 296 1.06 -0.63 8.21
C ALA A 296 -0.28 -1.38 8.24
N HIS A 297 -0.35 -2.55 7.58
CA HIS A 297 -1.57 -3.35 7.58
C HIS A 297 -1.80 -4.05 8.91
N LYS A 298 -0.73 -4.44 9.59
CA LYS A 298 -0.76 -4.90 10.98
C LYS A 298 -0.91 -3.70 11.91
N ARG A 299 -2.15 -3.28 12.17
CA ARG A 299 -2.49 -2.28 13.21
C ARG A 299 -2.10 -2.74 14.62
N VAL A 300 -0.81 -2.88 14.87
CA VAL A 300 -0.20 -3.34 16.14
C VAL A 300 0.17 -2.13 17.01
N GLY A 301 -0.11 -0.91 16.55
CA GLY A 301 0.17 0.33 17.27
C GLY A 301 -1.01 1.30 17.31
N SER A 302 -0.77 2.45 17.94
CA SER A 302 -1.68 3.60 17.90
C SER A 302 -1.91 4.05 16.45
N TYR A 303 -3.00 4.76 16.18
CA TYR A 303 -3.33 5.34 14.88
C TYR A 303 -2.18 6.14 14.25
N ASP A 304 -1.40 6.87 15.05
CA ASP A 304 -0.20 7.60 14.59
C ASP A 304 0.91 6.67 14.05
N PHE A 305 0.99 5.46 14.56
CA PHE A 305 1.95 4.44 14.12
C PHE A 305 1.62 3.93 12.72
N ASP A 306 0.33 3.77 12.39
CA ASP A 306 -0.11 3.32 11.07
C ASP A 306 0.22 4.37 10.00
N ILE A 307 -0.09 5.64 10.27
CA ILE A 307 0.26 6.77 9.38
C ILE A 307 1.76 6.82 9.13
N LEU A 308 2.58 6.60 10.16
CA LEU A 308 4.03 6.57 10.03
C LEU A 308 4.50 5.48 9.06
N TRP A 309 3.96 4.26 9.16
CA TRP A 309 4.35 3.17 8.26
C TRP A 309 3.89 3.41 6.83
N GLU A 310 2.67 3.90 6.62
CA GLU A 310 2.19 4.30 5.29
C GLU A 310 3.10 5.39 4.68
N ALA A 311 3.47 6.40 5.47
CA ALA A 311 4.41 7.45 5.04
C ALA A 311 5.81 6.88 4.72
N LEU A 312 6.29 5.90 5.48
CA LEU A 312 7.55 5.21 5.20
C LEU A 312 7.50 4.40 3.90
N VAL A 313 6.39 3.71 3.61
CA VAL A 313 6.18 3.02 2.32
C VAL A 313 6.32 4.01 1.15
N GLY A 314 5.64 5.15 1.23
CA GLY A 314 5.73 6.23 0.25
C GLY A 314 7.17 6.75 0.10
N THR A 315 7.85 6.96 1.22
CA THR A 315 9.23 7.46 1.27
C THR A 315 10.23 6.49 0.65
N PHE A 316 10.16 5.20 0.97
CA PHE A 316 11.05 4.18 0.38
C PHE A 316 10.84 4.06 -1.12
N ASN A 317 9.59 4.12 -1.59
CA ASN A 317 9.26 4.15 -3.01
C ASN A 317 9.84 5.40 -3.70
N LEU A 318 9.72 6.58 -3.10
CA LEU A 318 10.28 7.82 -3.63
C LEU A 318 11.81 7.77 -3.72
N ILE A 319 12.50 7.35 -2.66
CA ILE A 319 13.97 7.23 -2.66
C ILE A 319 14.44 6.22 -3.72
N SER A 320 13.74 5.09 -3.86
CA SER A 320 14.09 4.10 -4.88
C SER A 320 13.90 4.63 -6.31
N ALA A 321 12.87 5.46 -6.55
CA ALA A 321 12.67 6.15 -7.82
C ALA A 321 13.79 7.16 -8.10
N LEU A 322 14.17 7.99 -7.12
CA LEU A 322 15.28 8.93 -7.25
C LEU A 322 16.61 8.22 -7.56
N ALA A 323 16.88 7.09 -6.89
CA ALA A 323 18.05 6.27 -7.17
C ALA A 323 18.05 5.70 -8.60
N ALA A 324 16.88 5.25 -9.09
CA ALA A 324 16.73 4.82 -10.49
C ALA A 324 16.96 5.97 -11.48
N LEU A 325 16.44 7.17 -11.19
CA LEU A 325 16.65 8.38 -11.99
C LEU A 325 18.14 8.77 -12.09
N LEU A 326 18.89 8.65 -10.98
CA LEU A 326 20.34 8.88 -11.00
C LEU A 326 21.05 7.91 -11.94
N SER A 327 20.67 6.62 -11.91
CA SER A 327 21.22 5.62 -12.84
C SER A 327 20.90 5.97 -14.29
N ILE A 328 19.67 6.42 -14.58
CA ILE A 328 19.27 6.84 -15.92
C ILE A 328 20.10 8.06 -16.37
N LYS A 329 20.23 9.07 -15.51
CA LYS A 329 21.00 10.29 -15.80
C LYS A 329 22.47 9.98 -16.09
N TRP A 330 23.09 9.07 -15.32
CA TRP A 330 24.46 8.64 -15.58
C TRP A 330 24.60 7.94 -16.92
N SER A 331 23.63 7.08 -17.27
CA SER A 331 23.59 6.43 -18.58
C SER A 331 23.48 7.45 -19.72
N ILE A 332 22.57 8.42 -19.61
CA ILE A 332 22.45 9.51 -20.59
C ILE A 332 23.77 10.28 -20.73
N ASN A 333 24.39 10.68 -19.61
CA ASN A 333 25.66 11.42 -19.64
C ASN A 333 26.79 10.62 -20.27
N PHE A 334 26.86 9.31 -19.99
CA PHE A 334 27.83 8.42 -20.62
C PHE A 334 27.60 8.33 -22.14
N LEU A 335 26.35 8.34 -22.59
CA LEU A 335 26.02 8.31 -24.01
C LEU A 335 26.31 9.64 -24.73
N LEU A 336 26.18 10.78 -24.02
CA LEU A 336 26.45 12.13 -24.50
C LEU A 336 27.95 12.50 -24.48
N ALA A 337 28.81 11.71 -23.85
CA ALA A 337 30.24 11.98 -23.80
C ALA A 337 30.86 12.02 -25.21
N PRO A 338 31.63 13.07 -25.57
CA PRO A 338 32.20 13.21 -26.90
C PRO A 338 33.27 12.13 -27.12
N HIS A 339 32.98 11.16 -27.99
CA HIS A 339 33.93 10.15 -28.42
C HIS A 339 34.39 10.42 -29.86
N PRO A 340 35.70 10.49 -30.13
CA PRO A 340 36.26 10.95 -31.41
C PRO A 340 35.91 10.08 -32.63
N HIS A 341 35.37 8.88 -32.45
CA HIS A 341 35.05 7.92 -33.52
C HIS A 341 33.55 7.76 -33.86
N ARG A 342 32.62 8.48 -33.21
CA ARG A 342 31.17 8.33 -33.44
C ARG A 342 30.64 9.22 -34.58
N ARG A 343 31.00 8.93 -35.83
CA ARG A 343 30.51 9.66 -37.02
C ARG A 343 29.55 8.87 -37.92
N ASP A 344 29.11 7.68 -37.50
CA ASP A 344 28.14 6.90 -38.26
C ASP A 344 26.69 7.25 -37.87
N SER A 345 25.90 7.69 -38.85
CA SER A 345 24.51 8.13 -38.69
C SER A 345 23.58 7.05 -38.11
N PHE A 346 23.90 5.76 -38.32
CA PHE A 346 23.19 4.63 -37.73
C PHE A 346 23.44 4.49 -36.23
N VAL A 347 24.70 4.67 -35.79
CA VAL A 347 25.07 4.66 -34.37
C VAL A 347 24.46 5.87 -33.65
N LEU A 348 24.43 7.04 -34.30
CA LEU A 348 23.82 8.26 -33.75
C LEU A 348 22.30 8.15 -33.57
N LYS A 349 21.58 7.55 -34.54
CA LYS A 349 20.12 7.35 -34.45
C LYS A 349 19.73 6.42 -33.30
N ASN A 350 20.47 5.32 -33.10
CA ASN A 350 20.23 4.40 -31.99
C ASN A 350 20.51 5.06 -30.62
N LEU A 351 21.46 5.99 -30.55
CA LEU A 351 21.75 6.76 -29.33
C LEU A 351 20.68 7.80 -29.01
N LYS A 352 20.15 8.48 -30.03
CA LYS A 352 19.06 9.45 -29.86
C LYS A 352 17.79 8.76 -29.36
N PHE A 353 17.41 7.64 -29.97
CA PHE A 353 16.28 6.82 -29.53
C PHE A 353 16.41 6.42 -28.06
N PHE A 354 17.57 5.89 -27.66
CA PHE A 354 17.79 5.44 -26.29
C PHE A 354 17.74 6.60 -25.30
N ARG A 355 18.30 7.76 -25.65
CA ARG A 355 18.20 8.98 -24.83
C ARG A 355 16.75 9.42 -24.65
N ASP A 356 15.97 9.47 -25.73
CA ASP A 356 14.58 9.93 -25.68
C ASP A 356 13.71 8.95 -24.87
N TYR A 357 13.94 7.64 -25.01
CA TYR A 357 13.32 6.61 -24.17
C TYR A 357 13.69 6.74 -22.68
N MET A 358 14.96 7.04 -22.38
CA MET A 358 15.42 7.26 -21.02
C MET A 358 14.80 8.50 -20.37
N SER A 359 14.65 9.58 -21.14
CA SER A 359 13.94 10.78 -20.69
C SER A 359 12.49 10.45 -20.34
N PHE A 360 11.77 9.76 -21.24
CA PHE A 360 10.40 9.31 -21.00
C PHE A 360 10.30 8.43 -19.73
N SER A 361 11.22 7.49 -19.55
CA SER A 361 11.23 6.61 -18.37
C SER A 361 11.48 7.39 -17.08
N ALA A 362 12.30 8.44 -17.14
CA ALA A 362 12.54 9.34 -16.02
C ALA A 362 11.28 10.15 -15.65
N ASP A 363 10.62 10.73 -16.66
CA ASP A 363 9.39 11.49 -16.46
C ASP A 363 8.26 10.61 -15.91
N PHE A 364 8.16 9.36 -16.38
CA PHE A 364 7.23 8.37 -15.85
C PHE A 364 7.49 8.06 -14.38
N LEU A 365 8.74 7.79 -13.99
CA LEU A 365 9.08 7.47 -12.60
C LEU A 365 8.73 8.62 -11.65
N LEU A 366 8.98 9.86 -12.08
CA LEU A 366 8.68 11.04 -11.27
C LEU A 366 7.16 11.27 -11.18
N THR A 367 6.47 11.24 -12.31
CA THR A 367 5.02 11.51 -12.37
C THR A 367 4.21 10.40 -11.69
N GLY A 368 4.54 9.14 -11.94
CA GLY A 368 3.82 7.99 -11.40
C GLY A 368 3.94 7.85 -9.88
N ARG A 369 5.09 8.23 -9.28
CA ARG A 369 5.29 8.12 -7.82
C ARG A 369 4.86 9.37 -7.08
N SER A 370 5.21 10.56 -7.57
CA SER A 370 4.80 11.82 -6.94
C SER A 370 3.30 12.09 -7.16
N GLY A 371 2.76 11.73 -8.32
CA GLY A 371 1.35 11.89 -8.65
C GLY A 371 0.43 10.98 -7.84
N ALA A 372 0.85 9.75 -7.55
CA ALA A 372 0.11 8.82 -6.69
C ALA A 372 -0.10 9.41 -5.29
N VAL A 373 0.99 9.82 -4.65
CA VAL A 373 0.96 10.42 -3.31
C VAL A 373 0.12 11.70 -3.31
N LEU A 374 0.25 12.55 -4.34
CA LEU A 374 -0.55 13.76 -4.45
C LEU A 374 -2.05 13.45 -4.61
N LEU A 375 -2.41 12.47 -5.44
CA LEU A 375 -3.80 12.06 -5.64
C LEU A 375 -4.40 11.47 -4.36
N GLU A 376 -3.65 10.63 -3.65
CA GLU A 376 -4.03 10.08 -2.35
C GLU A 376 -4.19 11.16 -1.27
N ILE A 377 -3.51 12.31 -1.40
CA ILE A 377 -3.63 13.48 -0.51
C ILE A 377 -4.74 14.46 -0.96
N LEU A 378 -5.38 14.26 -2.12
CA LEU A 378 -6.41 15.19 -2.61
C LEU A 378 -7.79 14.55 -2.74
N LEU A 379 -7.85 13.23 -2.93
CA LEU A 379 -9.08 12.51 -3.28
C LEU A 379 -9.72 11.85 -2.08
N PRO A 380 -10.96 12.21 -1.70
CA PRO A 380 -11.64 11.63 -0.54
C PRO A 380 -11.65 10.09 -0.61
N ARG A 381 -11.69 9.42 0.55
CA ARG A 381 -11.56 7.96 0.67
C ARG A 381 -12.53 7.18 -0.22
N ASP A 382 -13.73 7.70 -0.52
CA ASP A 382 -14.69 7.09 -1.44
C ASP A 382 -14.28 7.16 -2.92
N LYS A 383 -13.34 8.05 -3.26
CA LYS A 383 -12.78 8.27 -4.60
C LYS A 383 -11.35 7.74 -4.74
N LEU A 384 -10.84 6.98 -3.77
CA LEU A 384 -9.49 6.39 -3.83
C LEU A 384 -9.28 5.54 -5.10
N TRP A 385 -10.36 4.94 -5.61
CA TRP A 385 -10.33 4.20 -6.89
C TRP A 385 -9.83 5.03 -8.08
N ILE A 386 -9.99 6.36 -8.07
CA ILE A 386 -9.49 7.26 -9.12
C ILE A 386 -7.96 7.34 -9.06
N ALA A 387 -7.38 7.44 -7.86
CA ALA A 387 -5.93 7.43 -7.67
C ALA A 387 -5.35 6.12 -8.21
N VAL A 388 -5.92 4.99 -7.81
CA VAL A 388 -5.53 3.65 -8.29
C VAL A 388 -5.64 3.55 -9.81
N ALA A 389 -6.78 3.96 -10.38
CA ALA A 389 -6.98 3.90 -11.83
C ALA A 389 -6.01 4.80 -12.60
N GLY A 390 -5.68 5.98 -12.07
CA GLY A 390 -4.69 6.88 -12.66
C GLY A 390 -3.29 6.27 -12.65
N VAL A 391 -2.85 5.71 -11.52
CA VAL A 391 -1.52 5.11 -11.37
C VAL A 391 -1.35 3.86 -12.23
N GLU A 392 -2.33 2.96 -12.21
CA GLU A 392 -2.29 1.75 -13.02
C GLU A 392 -2.49 2.07 -14.51
N GLY A 393 -3.28 3.09 -14.86
CA GLY A 393 -3.41 3.61 -16.23
C GLY A 393 -2.08 4.14 -16.79
N LEU A 394 -1.35 4.93 -15.99
CA LEU A 394 0.00 5.37 -16.34
C LEU A 394 0.94 4.18 -16.52
N SER A 395 0.86 3.18 -15.64
CA SER A 395 1.69 1.96 -15.69
C SER A 395 1.43 1.13 -16.96
N VAL A 396 0.16 0.96 -17.34
CA VAL A 396 -0.24 0.36 -18.62
C VAL A 396 0.37 1.14 -19.79
N GLY A 397 0.29 2.47 -19.78
CA GLY A 397 0.90 3.34 -20.79
C GLY A 397 2.41 3.11 -20.91
N PHE A 398 3.11 3.04 -19.78
CA PHE A 398 4.54 2.74 -19.73
C PHE A 398 4.87 1.36 -20.32
N TYR A 399 4.13 0.31 -19.95
CA TYR A 399 4.38 -1.03 -20.49
C TYR A 399 4.12 -1.12 -21.99
N VAL A 400 3.05 -0.50 -22.49
CA VAL A 400 2.74 -0.46 -23.93
C VAL A 400 3.82 0.29 -24.70
N TYR A 401 4.26 1.46 -24.20
CA TYR A 401 5.34 2.23 -24.84
C TYR A 401 6.67 1.47 -24.84
N THR A 402 7.00 0.84 -23.71
CA THR A 402 8.20 0.01 -23.57
C THR A 402 8.17 -1.19 -24.54
N ALA A 403 7.06 -1.91 -24.58
CA ALA A 403 6.87 -3.05 -25.47
C ALA A 403 7.00 -2.64 -26.95
N ARG A 404 6.44 -1.50 -27.35
CA ARG A 404 6.58 -0.97 -28.73
C ARG A 404 8.00 -0.50 -29.05
N SER A 405 8.67 0.10 -28.08
CA SER A 405 10.04 0.60 -28.22
C SER A 405 11.05 -0.54 -28.37
N PHE A 406 10.77 -1.70 -27.78
CA PHE A 406 11.67 -2.85 -27.74
C PHE A 406 10.99 -4.13 -28.22
N ILE A 407 10.25 -4.05 -29.33
CA ILE A 407 9.78 -5.25 -30.03
C ILE A 407 11.01 -6.08 -30.45
N PRO A 408 11.01 -7.41 -30.25
CA PRO A 408 12.13 -8.28 -30.59
C PRO A 408 12.54 -8.24 -32.06
#